data_AF-A0A1Q1FNW6-F1
#
_entry.id   AF-A0A1Q1FNW6-F1
#
_cell.length_a   1.000
_cell.length_b   1.000
_cell.length_c   1.000
_cell.angle_alpha   90.00
_cell.angle_beta   90.00
_cell.angle_gamma   90.00
#
_symmetry.space_group_name_H-M   'P 1'
#
loop_
_entity.id
_entity.type
_entity.pdbx_description
1 polymer ?
#
loop_
_entity_poly.entity_id
_entity_poly.type
_entity_poly.pdbx_seq_one_letter_code
_entity_poly.pdbx_strand_id
1 'polypeptide(L)' 'MSAHPLGSVSRPDLVLSAIPGPVALSAVLGVLLGLPLSLSLAIGSVPSGAVVGYALFYRPPVDSEDTASETHTSSEGSR' A
#
# COMPACT_ATOMS: atom_id res chain seq x y z
N MET A 1 -12.18 -30.70 4.49
CA MET A 1 -12.46 -29.47 3.74
C MET A 1 -11.75 -28.34 4.47
N SER A 2 -10.48 -28.09 4.12
CA SER A 2 -9.61 -27.18 4.86
C SER A 2 -10.01 -25.75 4.53
N ALA A 3 -10.49 -25.01 5.53
CA ALA A 3 -10.70 -23.57 5.39
C ALA A 3 -9.35 -22.94 5.05
N HIS A 4 -9.21 -22.38 3.85
CA HIS A 4 -8.05 -21.59 3.47
C HIS A 4 -8.09 -20.35 4.38
N PRO A 5 -7.16 -20.16 5.34
CA PRO A 5 -7.09 -18.90 6.07
C PRO A 5 -6.91 -17.84 5.00
N LEU A 6 -7.88 -16.94 4.84
CA LEU A 6 -7.76 -15.81 3.94
C LEU A 6 -6.53 -15.04 4.43
N GLY A 7 -5.40 -15.26 3.77
CA GLY A 7 -4.08 -14.85 4.24
C GLY A 7 -4.13 -13.39 4.66
N SER A 8 -3.58 -13.09 5.84
CA SER A 8 -3.48 -11.73 6.35
C SER A 8 -2.85 -10.83 5.27
N VAL A 9 -3.65 -9.93 4.68
CA VAL A 9 -3.17 -8.98 3.66
C VAL A 9 -2.12 -8.09 4.31
N SER A 10 -0.95 -8.03 3.69
CA SER A 10 0.13 -7.18 4.18
C SER A 10 -0.26 -5.70 4.01
N ARG A 11 0.16 -4.82 4.93
CA ARG A 11 -0.12 -3.38 4.81
C ARG A 11 0.36 -2.79 3.48
N PRO A 12 1.53 -3.13 2.94
CA PRO A 12 1.97 -2.69 1.62
C PRO A 12 1.02 -3.15 0.50
N ASP A 13 0.50 -4.38 0.54
CA ASP A 13 -0.46 -4.89 -0.44
C ASP A 13 -1.76 -4.08 -0.42
N LEU A 14 -2.22 -3.69 0.77
CA LEU A 14 -3.39 -2.84 0.93
C LEU A 14 -3.17 -1.45 0.31
N VAL A 15 -2.01 -0.83 0.56
CA VAL A 15 -1.67 0.48 -0.03
C VAL A 15 -1.56 0.36 -1.56
N LEU A 16 -0.92 -0.70 -2.06
CA LEU A 16 -0.79 -0.97 -3.49
C LEU A 16 -2.17 -1.10 -4.15
N SER A 17 -3.11 -1.79 -3.50
CA SER A 17 -4.49 -1.94 -4.00
C SER A 17 -5.26 -0.63 -4.08
N ALA A 18 -4.88 0.38 -3.29
CA ALA A 18 -5.54 1.68 -3.27
C ALA A 18 -5.10 2.60 -4.43
N ILE A 19 -3.93 2.38 -5.04
CA ILE A 19 -3.36 3.22 -6.11
C ILE A 19 -4.27 3.33 -7.34
N PRO A 20 -4.79 2.23 -7.93
CA PRO A 20 -5.65 2.33 -9.11
C PRO A 20 -7.04 2.92 -8.83
N GLY A 21 -7.47 2.94 -7.57
CA GLY A 21 -8.83 3.36 -7.16
C GLY A 21 -9.22 4.75 -7.67
N PRO A 22 -8.46 5.82 -7.38
CA PRO A 22 -8.78 7.16 -7.85
C PRO A 22 -8.81 7.30 -9.37
N VAL A 23 -7.91 6.62 -10.09
CA VAL A 23 -7.88 6.65 -11.57
C VAL A 23 -9.11 5.97 -12.15
N ALA A 24 -9.47 4.79 -11.63
CA ALA A 24 -10.67 4.06 -12.05
C ALA A 24 -11.95 4.88 -11.77
N LEU A 25 -12.05 5.48 -10.58
CA LEU A 25 -13.19 6.33 -10.21
C LEU A 25 -13.30 7.55 -11.13
N SER A 26 -12.19 8.26 -11.37
CA SER A 26 -12.16 9.40 -12.29
C SER A 26 -12.51 9.00 -13.73
N ALA A 27 -12.06 7.84 -14.21
CA ALA A 27 -12.42 7.36 -15.55
C ALA A 27 -13.93 7.12 -15.67
N VAL A 28 -14.55 6.46 -14.68
CA VAL A 28 -16.00 6.24 -14.63
C VAL A 28 -16.76 7.56 -14.59
N LEU A 29 -16.36 8.49 -13.71
CA LEU A 29 -16.96 9.82 -13.62
C LEU A 29 -16.80 10.59 -14.94
N GLY A 30 -15.63 10.50 -15.57
CA GLY A 30 -15.34 11.13 -16.85
C GLY A 30 -16.29 10.67 -17.95
N VAL A 31 -16.53 9.36 -18.04
CA VAL A 31 -17.51 8.78 -18.98
C VAL A 31 -18.92 9.26 -18.68
N LEU A 32 -19.35 9.23 -17.40
CA LEU A 32 -20.69 9.67 -16.99
C LEU A 32 -20.94 11.17 -17.25
N LEU A 33 -19.91 12.00 -17.13
CA LEU A 33 -19.96 13.44 -17.28
C LEU A 33 -19.66 13.92 -18.71
N GLY A 34 -19.27 13.02 -19.62
CA GLY A 34 -18.87 13.35 -20.98
C GLY A 34 -17.55 14.14 -21.07
N LEU A 35 -16.68 14.01 -20.08
CA LEU A 35 -15.37 14.66 -20.06
C LEU A 35 -14.38 13.90 -20.96
N PRO A 36 -13.38 14.61 -21.54
CA PRO A 36 -12.27 13.95 -22.21
C PRO A 36 -11.60 12.94 -21.28
N LEU A 37 -11.37 11.72 -21.78
CA LEU A 37 -10.72 10.66 -21.00
C LEU A 37 -9.37 11.12 -20.45
N SER A 38 -8.56 11.80 -21.27
CA SER A 38 -7.26 12.34 -20.87
C SER A 38 -7.34 13.31 -19.70
N LEU A 39 -8.35 14.18 -19.66
CA LEU A 39 -8.57 15.11 -18.55
C LEU A 39 -8.97 14.36 -17.28
N SER A 40 -9.88 13.39 -17.41
CA SER A 40 -10.35 12.58 -16.29
C SER A 40 -9.22 11.76 -15.67
N LEU A 41 -8.39 11.12 -16.51
CA LEU A 41 -7.21 10.37 -16.07
C LEU A 41 -6.16 11.29 -15.44
N ALA A 42 -5.95 12.50 -15.97
CA ALA A 42 -5.06 13.49 -15.37
C ALA A 42 -5.52 13.87 -13.96
N ILE A 43 -6.83 14.12 -13.77
CA ILE A 43 -7.41 14.42 -12.45
C ILE A 43 -7.21 13.24 -11.49
N GLY A 44 -7.53 12.01 -11.92
CA GLY A 44 -7.37 10.81 -11.09
C GLY A 44 -5.92 10.48 -10.75
N SER A 45 -4.97 10.88 -11.59
CA SER A 45 -3.53 10.65 -11.40
C SER A 45 -2.95 11.47 -10.25
N VAL A 46 -3.54 12.62 -9.92
CA VAL A 46 -3.06 13.48 -8.81
C VAL A 46 -3.15 12.78 -7.45
N PRO A 47 -4.33 12.33 -6.97
CA PRO A 47 -4.42 11.61 -5.71
C PRO A 47 -3.73 10.24 -5.76
N SER A 48 -3.71 9.56 -6.92
CA SER A 48 -2.98 8.29 -7.08
C SER A 48 -1.46 8.49 -6.92
N GLY A 49 -0.91 9.53 -7.52
CA GLY A 49 0.49 9.93 -7.35
C GLY A 49 0.83 10.32 -5.92
N ALA A 50 -0.11 10.94 -5.19
CA ALA A 50 0.07 11.22 -3.76
C ALA A 50 0.21 9.93 -2.93
N VAL A 51 -0.56 8.89 -3.23
CA VAL A 51 -0.42 7.57 -2.57
C VAL A 51 0.95 6.96 -2.88
N VAL A 52 1.41 7.03 -4.12
CA VAL A 52 2.76 6.57 -4.52
C VAL A 52 3.84 7.34 -3.76
N GLY A 53 3.79 8.67 -3.74
CA GLY A 53 4.75 9.50 -3.02
C GLY A 53 4.76 9.22 -1.52
N TYR A 54 3.58 9.04 -0.91
CA TYR A 54 3.44 8.64 0.47
C TYR A 54 4.09 7.27 0.74
N ALA A 55 3.80 6.28 -0.11
CA ALA A 55 4.32 4.92 0.03
C ALA A 55 5.84 4.84 -0.17
N LEU A 56 6.44 5.69 -1.01
CA LEU A 56 7.87 5.64 -1.30
C LEU A 56 8.71 6.50 -0.35
N PHE A 57 8.20 7.66 0.07
CA PHE A 57 9.02 8.66 0.77
C PHE A 57 8.57 8.96 2.19
N TYR A 58 7.28 8.85 2.50
CA TYR A 58 6.78 9.13 3.84
C TYR A 58 6.77 7.88 4.73
N ARG A 59 6.27 6.77 4.20
CA ARG A 59 6.20 5.49 4.93
C ARG A 59 6.60 4.32 4.03
N PRO A 60 7.89 4.24 3.65
CA PRO A 60 8.40 3.12 2.86
C PRO A 60 8.22 1.79 3.60
N PRO A 61 7.91 0.70 2.88
CA PRO A 61 8.03 -0.64 3.44
C PRO A 61 9.51 -0.89 3.71
N VAL A 62 9.92 -0.84 4.98
CA VAL A 62 11.21 -1.37 5.41
C VAL A 62 11.02 -2.86 5.65
N ASP A 63 11.98 -3.66 5.18
CA ASP A 63 11.96 -5.10 5.39
C ASP A 63 11.80 -5.37 6.89
N SER A 64 10.71 -6.06 7.25
CA SER A 64 10.46 -6.50 8.62
C SER A 64 11.33 -7.72 8.94
N GLU A 65 12.64 -7.57 8.78
CA GLU A 65 13.65 -8.51 9.28
C GLU A 65 14.47 -7.89 10.42
N ASP A 66 14.37 -6.57 10.66
CA ASP A 66 15.08 -5.88 11.75
C ASP A 66 14.24 -5.75 13.05
N THR A 67 13.41 -6.75 13.32
CA THR A 67 12.91 -7.07 14.67
C THR A 67 12.87 -8.58 14.87
N ALA A 68 13.92 -9.26 14.38
CA ALA A 68 14.32 -10.59 14.82
C ALA A 68 15.80 -10.59 15.21
N SER A 69 16.28 -9.51 15.82
CA SER A 69 17.45 -9.54 16.69
C SER A 69 17.35 -8.40 17.70
N GLU A 70 16.91 -8.75 18.90
CA GLU A 70 17.52 -8.34 20.18
C GLU A 70 16.54 -8.65 21.33
N THR A 71 16.34 -9.94 21.60
CA THR A 71 16.39 -10.40 23.00
C THR A 71 17.78 -10.99 23.20
N HIS A 72 18.79 -10.13 23.10
CA HIS A 72 20.05 -10.31 23.81
C HIS A 72 19.83 -9.80 25.25
N THR A 73 19.06 -10.55 26.04
CA THR A 73 19.29 -10.58 27.48
C THR A 73 20.32 -11.69 27.67
N SER A 74 21.62 -11.39 27.63
CA SER A 74 22.34 -10.99 28.84
C SER A 74 21.77 -11.68 30.09
N SER A 75 21.95 -13.01 30.16
CA SER A 75 22.18 -13.69 31.42
C SER A 75 23.58 -14.28 31.34
N GLU A 76 24.51 -13.42 31.70
CA GLU A 76 25.85 -13.75 32.17
C GLU A 76 25.76 -14.72 33.35
N GLY A 77 26.61 -15.73 33.35
CA GLY A 77 27.28 -16.18 34.57
C GLY A 77 26.61 -17.28 35.40
N SER A 78 27.48 -18.23 35.74
CA SER A 78 27.46 -19.09 36.94
C SER A 78 26.68 -20.40 36.91
N ARG A 79 27.49 -21.45 36.73
CA ARG A 79 27.48 -22.79 37.33
C ARG A 79 26.92 -23.93 36.51
#